data_AF-A0A963LLR2-F1
#
_entry.id   AF-A0A963LLR2-F1
#
_cell.length_a   1.000
_cell.length_b   1.000
_cell.length_c   1.000
_cell.angle_alpha   90.00
_cell.angle_beta   90.00
_cell.angle_gamma   90.00
#
_symmetry.space_group_name_H-M   'P 1'
#
loop_
_entity.id
_entity.type
_entity.pdbx_description
1 polymer ?
#
loop_
_entity_poly.entity_id
_entity_poly.type
_entity_poly.pdbx_seq_one_letter_code
_entity_poly.pdbx_strand_id
1 'polypeptide(L)'
;MNSLNSQGATTTDKQVPSLCNQYFAKLMNPVEVGTATLGCASEVHARTSGKWALCGDAAPGMFARMNSPELPPVHTRLSGFTSPSGYGYAVITHQIEGFQHRWVLCLYDPLVRQFLAAMAHEGVSFLFGNDEGNDCLLLDSPIGPREFLPLLAMAPDATREQQIDALAELPAVVMSLGSLWQIPTLKASRPVIHVSMSLLVPAVFVECAESALLVVES
;
A
#
# COMPACT_ATOMS: atom_id res chain seq x y z
N MET A 1 56.20 -16.28 20.50
CA MET A 1 55.43 -16.57 21.72
C MET A 1 54.81 -15.26 22.21
N ASN A 2 53.47 -15.22 22.23
CA ASN A 2 52.54 -14.56 23.17
C ASN A 2 52.73 -13.06 23.47
N SER A 3 51.75 -12.16 23.57
CA SER A 3 50.27 -12.18 23.64
C SER A 3 49.79 -10.76 23.25
N LEU A 4 48.77 -10.60 22.40
CA LEU A 4 47.37 -10.31 22.77
C LEU A 4 47.18 -9.22 23.84
N ASN A 5 46.63 -8.08 23.41
CA ASN A 5 45.50 -7.46 24.12
C ASN A 5 44.57 -6.77 23.12
N SER A 6 43.50 -7.49 22.80
CA SER A 6 42.29 -7.05 22.12
C SER A 6 41.46 -6.15 23.04
N GLN A 7 41.18 -4.92 22.63
CA GLN A 7 40.00 -4.20 23.09
C GLN A 7 38.97 -4.26 21.99
N GLY A 8 37.88 -4.98 22.27
CA GLY A 8 36.75 -5.15 21.37
C GLY A 8 36.05 -3.83 21.14
N ALA A 9 36.00 -3.40 19.89
CA ALA A 9 35.00 -2.47 19.43
C ALA A 9 33.68 -3.25 19.33
N THR A 10 32.80 -3.07 20.31
CA THR A 10 31.38 -3.36 20.15
C THR A 10 30.83 -2.39 19.11
N THR A 11 30.83 -2.80 17.84
CA THR A 11 30.00 -2.19 16.81
C THR A 11 28.55 -2.50 17.16
N THR A 12 27.93 -1.62 17.93
CA THR A 12 26.48 -1.43 17.89
C THR A 12 26.14 -1.09 16.45
N ASP A 13 25.60 -2.09 15.76
CA ASP A 13 24.97 -1.95 14.46
C ASP A 13 23.81 -0.97 14.63
N LYS A 14 24.09 0.32 14.41
CA LYS A 14 23.06 1.35 14.37
C LYS A 14 22.27 1.06 13.10
N GLN A 15 21.22 0.26 13.22
CA GLN A 15 20.17 0.16 12.21
C GLN A 15 19.84 1.59 11.77
N VAL A 16 20.22 1.92 10.54
CA VAL A 16 19.75 3.14 9.89
C VAL A 16 18.23 3.00 9.88
N PRO A 17 17.47 3.90 10.53
CA PRO A 17 16.02 3.80 10.52
C PRO A 17 15.55 3.76 9.06
N SER A 18 14.81 2.71 8.69
CA SER A 18 14.14 2.70 7.40
C SER A 18 13.28 3.95 7.35
N LEU A 19 13.53 4.83 6.38
CA LEU A 19 12.74 6.05 6.16
C LEU A 19 11.32 5.74 5.65
N CYS A 20 11.03 4.46 5.40
CA CYS A 20 9.77 3.94 4.93
C CYS A 20 9.29 2.79 5.83
N ASN A 21 8.11 2.92 6.44
CA ASN A 21 7.38 1.80 7.01
C ASN A 21 6.68 1.02 5.89
N GLN A 22 6.81 -0.30 5.86
CA GLN A 22 6.24 -1.15 4.83
C GLN A 22 5.24 -2.12 5.43
N TYR A 23 4.06 -2.20 4.83
CA TYR A 23 2.92 -2.99 5.25
C TYR A 23 2.36 -3.78 4.07
N PHE A 24 1.54 -4.79 4.37
CA PHE A 24 0.74 -5.45 3.36
C PHE A 24 -0.65 -4.82 3.29
N ALA A 25 -1.12 -4.59 2.08
CA ALA A 25 -2.47 -4.15 1.82
C ALA A 25 -3.39 -5.37 1.59
N LYS A 26 -4.67 -5.18 1.89
CA LYS A 26 -5.76 -6.04 1.47
C LYS A 26 -6.76 -5.23 0.67
N LEU A 27 -7.10 -5.71 -0.52
CA LEU A 27 -8.17 -5.17 -1.34
C LEU A 27 -9.40 -6.06 -1.18
N MET A 28 -10.53 -5.45 -0.80
CA MET A 28 -11.80 -6.14 -0.60
C MET A 28 -12.85 -5.60 -1.56
N ASN A 29 -13.55 -6.51 -2.23
CA ASN A 29 -14.71 -6.18 -3.04
C ASN A 29 -15.94 -5.87 -2.15
N PRO A 30 -17.04 -5.32 -2.70
CA PRO A 30 -18.20 -4.93 -1.89
C PRO A 30 -18.83 -6.06 -1.08
N VAL A 31 -18.79 -7.30 -1.57
CA VAL A 31 -19.34 -8.47 -0.85
C VAL A 31 -18.46 -8.79 0.37
N GLU A 32 -17.14 -8.76 0.20
CA GLU A 32 -16.18 -8.97 1.27
C GLU A 32 -16.26 -7.87 2.32
N VAL A 33 -16.40 -6.61 1.89
CA VAL A 33 -16.61 -5.45 2.77
C VAL A 33 -17.90 -5.60 3.57
N GLY A 34 -18.99 -6.01 2.92
CA GLY A 34 -20.27 -6.27 3.59
C GLY A 34 -20.12 -7.33 4.68
N THR A 35 -19.42 -8.43 4.38
CA THR A 35 -19.14 -9.51 5.33
C THR A 35 -18.25 -9.04 6.49
N ALA A 36 -17.19 -8.30 6.19
CA ALA A 36 -16.25 -7.78 7.18
C ALA A 36 -16.87 -6.74 8.13
N THR A 37 -17.98 -6.10 7.75
CA THR A 37 -18.63 -5.03 8.52
C THR A 37 -19.94 -5.43 9.20
N LEU A 38 -20.32 -6.71 9.18
CA LEU A 38 -21.59 -7.21 9.75
C LEU A 38 -21.79 -6.88 11.25
N GLY A 39 -20.71 -6.72 12.01
CA GLY A 39 -20.74 -6.38 13.44
C GLY A 39 -20.46 -4.92 13.77
N CYS A 40 -20.27 -4.06 12.76
CA CYS A 40 -19.91 -2.66 12.96
C CYS A 40 -21.15 -1.78 13.19
N ALA A 41 -20.92 -0.55 13.70
CA ALA A 41 -21.96 0.45 13.84
C ALA A 41 -22.62 0.78 12.48
N SER A 42 -23.89 1.20 12.50
CA SER A 42 -24.66 1.53 11.29
C SER A 42 -24.02 2.62 10.43
N GLU A 43 -23.28 3.55 11.04
CA GLU A 43 -22.53 4.58 10.33
C GLU A 43 -21.40 3.99 9.47
N VAL A 44 -20.65 3.02 10.00
CA VAL A 44 -19.61 2.32 9.23
C VAL A 44 -20.26 1.61 8.05
N HIS A 45 -21.36 0.90 8.28
CA HIS A 45 -22.07 0.19 7.22
C HIS A 45 -22.59 1.15 6.14
N ALA A 46 -23.16 2.29 6.52
CA ALA A 46 -23.62 3.31 5.57
C ALA A 46 -22.47 3.88 4.72
N ARG A 47 -21.28 4.01 5.30
CA ARG A 47 -20.09 4.52 4.60
C ARG A 47 -19.41 3.49 3.70
N THR A 48 -19.54 2.19 4.00
CA THR A 48 -18.85 1.11 3.26
C THR A 48 -19.75 0.32 2.31
N SER A 49 -21.08 0.40 2.46
CA SER A 49 -22.01 -0.38 1.65
C SER A 49 -21.87 -0.09 0.15
N GLY A 50 -21.76 -1.16 -0.65
CA GLY A 50 -21.61 -1.08 -2.11
C GLY A 50 -20.27 -0.52 -2.59
N LYS A 51 -19.26 -0.40 -1.71
CA LYS A 51 -17.93 0.10 -2.05
C LYS A 51 -16.86 -0.99 -1.91
N TRP A 52 -15.81 -0.85 -2.70
CA TRP A 52 -14.54 -1.53 -2.44
C TRP A 52 -13.85 -0.92 -1.22
N ALA A 53 -12.98 -1.69 -0.57
CA ALA A 53 -12.12 -1.17 0.48
C ALA A 53 -10.67 -1.58 0.24
N LEU A 54 -9.76 -0.62 0.37
CA LEU A 54 -8.32 -0.87 0.41
C LEU A 54 -7.83 -0.66 1.84
N CYS A 55 -7.32 -1.73 2.43
CA CYS A 55 -7.03 -1.81 3.86
C CYS A 55 -5.54 -2.07 4.08
N GLY A 56 -4.98 -1.50 5.13
CA GLY A 56 -3.57 -1.64 5.49
C GLY A 56 -3.22 -0.64 6.58
N ASP A 57 -1.97 -0.64 7.01
CA ASP A 57 -1.56 0.17 8.16
C ASP A 57 -0.93 1.49 7.75
N ALA A 58 -1.14 2.53 8.56
CA ALA A 58 -0.39 3.77 8.47
C ALA A 58 0.68 3.81 9.56
N ALA A 59 1.78 4.51 9.27
CA ALA A 59 2.74 4.82 10.32
C ALA A 59 2.04 5.57 11.48
N PRO A 60 2.37 5.28 12.75
CA PRO A 60 1.67 5.84 13.92
C PRO A 60 1.57 7.38 13.89
N GLY A 61 2.63 8.05 13.44
CA GLY A 61 2.65 9.50 13.30
C GLY A 61 1.65 10.04 12.28
N MET A 62 1.42 9.33 11.18
CA MET A 62 0.40 9.68 10.20
C MET A 62 -1.00 9.39 10.74
N PHE A 63 -1.19 8.22 11.36
CA PHE A 63 -2.47 7.83 11.96
C PHE A 63 -2.95 8.86 13.00
N ALA A 64 -2.07 9.26 13.93
CA ALA A 64 -2.39 10.25 14.96
C ALA A 64 -2.84 11.60 14.36
N ARG A 65 -2.29 12.00 13.21
CA ARG A 65 -2.68 13.24 12.51
C ARG A 65 -4.04 13.11 11.82
N MET A 66 -4.32 11.95 11.24
CA MET A 66 -5.63 11.65 10.65
C MET A 66 -6.72 11.45 11.70
N ASN A 67 -6.36 11.16 12.95
CA ASN A 67 -7.31 11.06 14.06
C ASN A 67 -7.48 12.36 14.87
N SER A 68 -6.81 13.45 14.45
CA SER A 68 -6.84 14.71 15.20
C SER A 68 -8.18 15.44 15.02
N PRO A 69 -8.74 16.07 16.08
CA PRO A 69 -9.98 16.85 15.98
C PRO A 69 -9.93 18.01 14.99
N GLU A 70 -8.74 18.58 14.76
CA GLU A 70 -8.53 19.70 13.82
C GLU A 70 -8.32 19.24 12.36
N LEU A 71 -8.53 17.93 12.10
CA LEU A 71 -8.26 17.17 10.87
C LEU A 71 -7.74 18.01 9.70
N PRO A 72 -6.40 18.15 9.56
CA PRO A 72 -5.84 18.74 8.36
C PRO A 72 -6.34 17.98 7.12
N PRO A 73 -6.59 18.66 5.99
CA PRO A 73 -7.06 18.00 4.79
C PRO A 73 -6.07 16.92 4.35
N VAL A 74 -6.57 15.70 4.20
CA VAL A 74 -5.80 14.60 3.61
C VAL A 74 -5.85 14.80 2.09
N HIS A 75 -4.70 15.11 1.51
CA HIS A 75 -4.58 15.23 0.06
C HIS A 75 -4.41 13.84 -0.53
N THR A 76 -5.15 13.54 -1.60
CA THR A 76 -5.07 12.26 -2.29
C THR A 76 -4.66 12.47 -3.75
N ARG A 77 -3.76 11.63 -4.25
CA ARG A 77 -3.38 11.59 -5.67
C ARG A 77 -3.28 10.16 -6.16
N LEU A 78 -3.78 9.94 -7.37
CA LEU A 78 -3.57 8.72 -8.13
C LEU A 78 -2.40 8.90 -9.11
N SER A 79 -1.52 7.92 -9.22
CA SER A 79 -0.36 7.97 -10.13
C SER A 79 -0.10 6.59 -10.73
N GLY A 80 0.32 6.55 -12.00
CA GLY A 80 0.70 5.34 -12.71
C GLY A 80 2.16 5.39 -13.13
N PHE A 81 2.84 4.25 -13.06
CA PHE A 81 4.24 4.09 -13.43
C PHE A 81 4.43 2.82 -14.24
N THR A 82 5.43 2.81 -15.11
CA THR A 82 5.91 1.60 -15.79
C THR A 82 7.36 1.40 -15.35
N SER A 83 7.69 0.20 -14.87
CA SER A 83 9.06 -0.15 -14.50
C SER A 83 9.96 -0.26 -15.75
N PRO A 84 11.29 -0.24 -15.59
CA PRO A 84 12.20 -0.53 -16.70
C PRO A 84 11.95 -1.89 -17.38
N SER A 85 11.41 -2.87 -16.65
CA SER A 85 11.03 -4.19 -17.19
C SER A 85 9.68 -4.20 -17.91
N GLY A 86 8.97 -3.06 -17.95
CA GLY A 86 7.71 -2.92 -18.68
C GLY A 86 6.44 -3.19 -17.88
N TYR A 87 6.54 -3.50 -16.59
CA TYR A 87 5.37 -3.78 -15.74
C TYR A 87 4.75 -2.50 -15.19
N GLY A 88 3.43 -2.44 -15.18
CA GLY A 88 2.66 -1.31 -14.68
C GLY A 88 2.43 -1.37 -13.16
N TYR A 89 2.50 -0.21 -12.52
CA TYR A 89 2.18 -0.03 -11.11
C TYR A 89 1.30 1.21 -10.93
N ALA A 90 0.31 1.12 -10.06
CA ALA A 90 -0.46 2.25 -9.60
C ALA A 90 -0.11 2.58 -8.15
N VAL A 91 -0.07 3.87 -7.86
CA VAL A 91 0.16 4.39 -6.51
C VAL A 91 -0.96 5.33 -6.13
N ILE A 92 -1.69 4.99 -5.07
CA ILE A 92 -2.63 5.89 -4.41
C ILE A 92 -1.88 6.54 -3.25
N THR A 93 -1.61 7.84 -3.35
CA THR A 93 -0.88 8.58 -2.33
C THR A 93 -1.85 9.38 -1.49
N HIS A 94 -1.82 9.17 -0.17
CA HIS A 94 -2.42 10.06 0.82
C HIS A 94 -1.34 10.89 1.47
N GLN A 95 -1.53 12.20 1.59
CA GLN A 95 -0.61 13.07 2.29
C GLN A 95 -1.33 13.93 3.32
N ILE A 96 -0.82 13.90 4.55
CA ILE A 96 -1.21 14.80 5.61
C ILE A 96 0.05 15.45 6.19
N GLU A 97 0.12 16.78 6.11
CA GLU A 97 1.33 17.53 6.43
C GLU A 97 2.58 17.01 5.69
N GLY A 98 3.59 16.52 6.42
CA GLY A 98 4.81 15.92 5.87
C GLY A 98 4.81 14.39 5.84
N PHE A 99 3.66 13.75 6.11
CA PHE A 99 3.51 12.29 6.09
C PHE A 99 2.82 11.87 4.81
N GLN A 100 3.40 10.88 4.12
CA GLN A 100 2.74 10.20 3.02
C GLN A 100 2.46 8.74 3.34
N HIS A 101 1.28 8.28 2.98
CA HIS A 101 1.00 6.86 2.82
C HIS A 101 0.81 6.53 1.35
N ARG A 102 1.44 5.45 0.89
CA ARG A 102 1.43 5.02 -0.51
C ARG A 102 0.86 3.62 -0.61
N TRP A 103 -0.31 3.50 -1.23
CA TRP A 103 -0.83 2.21 -1.62
C TRP A 103 -0.20 1.81 -2.95
N VAL A 104 0.48 0.67 -3.01
CA VAL A 104 1.11 0.17 -4.24
C VAL A 104 0.29 -0.98 -4.78
N LEU A 105 -0.20 -0.83 -6.01
CA LEU A 105 -1.03 -1.81 -6.71
C LEU A 105 -0.30 -2.25 -7.97
N CYS A 106 -0.16 -3.56 -8.14
CA CYS A 106 0.46 -4.16 -9.32
C CYS A 106 -0.57 -4.22 -10.45
N LEU A 107 -0.36 -3.49 -11.57
CA LEU A 107 -1.37 -3.38 -12.63
C LEU A 107 -1.48 -4.66 -13.49
N TYR A 108 -0.55 -5.59 -13.34
CA TYR A 108 -0.61 -6.93 -13.93
C TYR A 108 -1.45 -7.91 -13.10
N ASP A 109 -1.87 -7.53 -11.88
CA ASP A 109 -2.66 -8.39 -11.02
C ASP A 109 -4.16 -8.36 -11.43
N PRO A 110 -4.81 -9.53 -11.64
CA PRO A 110 -6.19 -9.60 -12.06
C PRO A 110 -7.19 -8.94 -11.10
N LEU A 111 -6.96 -9.00 -9.78
CA LEU A 111 -7.83 -8.38 -8.78
C LEU A 111 -7.71 -6.84 -8.86
N VAL A 112 -6.50 -6.32 -9.06
CA VAL A 112 -6.30 -4.87 -9.27
C VAL A 112 -7.03 -4.40 -10.51
N ARG A 113 -6.97 -5.16 -11.62
CA ARG A 113 -7.70 -4.81 -12.83
C ARG A 113 -9.23 -4.82 -12.63
N GLN A 114 -9.76 -5.82 -11.93
CA GLN A 114 -11.20 -5.87 -11.58
C GLN A 114 -11.61 -4.66 -10.75
N PHE A 115 -10.81 -4.30 -9.75
CA PHE A 115 -11.02 -3.10 -8.93
C PHE A 115 -11.05 -1.84 -9.79
N LEU A 116 -10.04 -1.64 -10.65
CA LEU A 116 -9.98 -0.45 -11.52
C LEU A 116 -11.16 -0.36 -12.49
N ALA A 117 -11.64 -1.49 -13.01
CA ALA A 117 -12.83 -1.54 -13.85
C ALA A 117 -14.11 -1.18 -13.07
N ALA A 118 -14.23 -1.62 -11.81
CA ALA A 118 -15.38 -1.33 -10.96
C ALA A 118 -15.49 0.15 -10.56
N MET A 119 -14.37 0.88 -10.44
CA MET A 119 -14.34 2.29 -10.05
C MET A 119 -15.12 3.23 -11.00
N ALA A 120 -15.51 2.77 -12.19
CA ALA A 120 -16.39 3.51 -13.08
C ALA A 120 -17.81 3.72 -12.52
N HIS A 121 -18.27 2.80 -11.66
CA HIS A 121 -19.64 2.76 -11.15
C HIS A 121 -19.71 2.63 -9.62
N GLU A 122 -18.66 2.12 -9.01
CA GLU A 122 -18.54 1.89 -7.58
C GLU A 122 -17.56 2.89 -6.93
N GLY A 123 -17.62 2.98 -5.61
CA GLY A 123 -16.67 3.79 -4.82
C GLY A 123 -15.61 2.92 -4.15
N VAL A 124 -14.56 3.57 -3.66
CA VAL A 124 -13.56 2.96 -2.78
C VAL A 124 -13.45 3.73 -1.48
N SER A 125 -13.31 3.00 -0.38
CA SER A 125 -12.92 3.53 0.92
C SER A 125 -11.53 3.02 1.29
N PHE A 126 -10.79 3.82 2.04
CA PHE A 126 -9.47 3.47 2.56
C PHE A 126 -9.58 3.20 4.05
N LEU A 127 -9.12 2.04 4.49
CA LEU A 127 -9.04 1.68 5.90
C LEU A 127 -7.58 1.70 6.34
N PHE A 128 -7.26 2.61 7.25
CA PHE A 128 -5.93 2.72 7.84
C PHE A 128 -5.94 2.12 9.24
N GLY A 129 -5.20 1.04 9.46
CA GLY A 129 -4.89 0.55 10.79
C GLY A 129 -3.78 1.37 11.45
N ASN A 130 -3.79 1.41 12.78
CA ASN A 130 -2.69 1.92 13.56
C ASN A 130 -1.70 0.79 13.86
N ASP A 131 -0.50 0.83 13.27
CA ASP A 131 0.55 -0.18 13.45
C ASP A 131 0.92 -0.47 14.93
N GLU A 132 0.73 0.50 15.82
CA GLU A 132 0.99 0.36 17.26
C GLU A 132 -0.28 0.13 18.11
N GLY A 133 -1.44 -0.10 17.51
CA GLY A 133 -2.72 -0.18 18.23
C GLY A 133 -3.78 -1.07 17.57
N ASN A 134 -5.00 -1.02 18.11
CA ASN A 134 -6.15 -1.79 17.61
C ASN A 134 -7.22 -0.90 16.95
N ASP A 135 -6.89 0.36 16.70
CA ASP A 135 -7.80 1.35 16.12
C ASP A 135 -7.62 1.41 14.60
N CYS A 136 -8.71 1.75 13.90
CA CYS A 136 -8.70 1.97 12.46
C CYS A 136 -9.44 3.25 12.08
N LEU A 137 -9.01 3.88 10.99
CA LEU A 137 -9.66 5.04 10.40
C LEU A 137 -10.22 4.67 9.03
N LEU A 138 -11.49 4.98 8.82
CA LEU A 138 -12.15 4.87 7.52
C LEU A 138 -12.15 6.24 6.83
N LEU A 139 -11.52 6.32 5.67
CA LEU A 139 -11.50 7.49 4.80
C LEU A 139 -12.26 7.20 3.51
N ASP A 140 -13.17 8.09 3.14
CA ASP A 140 -13.82 8.05 1.84
C ASP A 140 -12.88 8.59 0.76
N SER A 141 -12.84 7.94 -0.40
CA SER A 141 -12.00 8.40 -1.50
C SER A 141 -12.54 9.71 -2.08
N PRO A 142 -11.72 10.77 -2.19
CA PRO A 142 -12.08 11.96 -2.96
C PRO A 142 -11.84 11.77 -4.47
N ILE A 143 -11.25 10.65 -4.89
CA ILE A 143 -10.90 10.38 -6.29
C ILE A 143 -12.17 10.04 -7.08
N GLY A 144 -12.42 10.78 -8.16
CA GLY A 144 -13.56 10.56 -9.03
C GLY A 144 -13.36 9.37 -9.99
N PRO A 145 -14.45 8.73 -10.47
CA PRO A 145 -14.39 7.57 -11.36
C PRO A 145 -13.48 7.73 -12.60
N ARG A 146 -13.47 8.93 -13.19
CA ARG A 146 -12.68 9.23 -14.40
C ARG A 146 -11.18 9.19 -14.18
N GLU A 147 -10.72 9.38 -12.95
CA GLU A 147 -9.29 9.38 -12.62
C GLU A 147 -8.69 7.97 -12.69
N PHE A 148 -9.50 6.92 -12.53
CA PHE A 148 -9.04 5.53 -12.63
C PHE A 148 -8.89 5.02 -14.06
N LEU A 149 -9.53 5.66 -15.05
CA LEU A 149 -9.53 5.19 -16.44
C LEU A 149 -8.12 5.09 -17.06
N PRO A 150 -7.19 6.05 -16.86
CA PRO A 150 -5.83 5.91 -17.36
C PRO A 150 -5.09 4.71 -16.75
N LEU A 151 -5.32 4.41 -15.47
CA LEU A 151 -4.70 3.25 -14.82
C LEU A 151 -5.26 1.94 -15.36
N LEU A 152 -6.58 1.87 -15.61
CA LEU A 152 -7.19 0.71 -16.22
C LEU A 152 -6.61 0.45 -17.62
N ALA A 153 -6.37 1.51 -18.41
CA ALA A 153 -5.71 1.38 -19.72
C ALA A 153 -4.26 0.91 -19.62
N MET A 154 -3.59 1.12 -18.47
CA MET A 154 -2.25 0.62 -18.18
C MET A 154 -2.23 -0.80 -17.59
N ALA A 155 -3.39 -1.40 -17.27
CA ALA A 155 -3.51 -2.71 -16.63
C ALA A 155 -3.78 -3.81 -17.67
N PRO A 156 -2.75 -4.48 -18.22
CA PRO A 156 -2.95 -5.51 -19.23
C PRO A 156 -3.62 -6.76 -18.65
N ASP A 157 -4.17 -7.60 -19.52
CA ASP A 157 -4.46 -8.99 -19.17
C ASP A 157 -3.13 -9.76 -19.20
N ALA A 158 -2.45 -9.83 -18.04
CA ALA A 158 -1.15 -10.48 -17.93
C ALA A 158 -1.29 -12.00 -17.76
N THR A 159 -0.50 -12.77 -18.52
CA THR A 159 -0.42 -14.22 -18.32
C THR A 159 0.21 -14.56 -16.97
N ARG A 160 0.01 -15.78 -16.49
CA ARG A 160 0.60 -16.22 -15.23
C ARG A 160 2.12 -16.12 -15.23
N GLU A 161 2.76 -16.47 -16.36
CA GLU A 161 4.21 -16.36 -16.54
C GLU A 161 4.67 -14.91 -16.40
N GLN A 162 3.98 -13.97 -17.05
CA GLN A 162 4.29 -12.54 -16.93
C GLN A 162 4.13 -12.03 -15.49
N GLN A 163 3.11 -12.51 -14.76
CA GLN A 163 2.92 -12.15 -13.36
C GLN A 163 4.06 -12.70 -12.48
N ILE A 164 4.53 -13.93 -12.72
CA ILE A 164 5.67 -14.53 -12.02
C ILE A 164 6.96 -13.75 -12.33
N ASP A 165 7.20 -13.44 -13.59
CA ASP A 165 8.37 -12.67 -14.02
C ASP A 165 8.41 -11.29 -13.34
N ALA A 166 7.25 -10.66 -13.14
CA ALA A 166 7.12 -9.38 -12.46
C ALA A 166 7.45 -9.44 -10.95
N LEU A 167 7.29 -10.61 -10.29
CA LEU A 167 7.64 -10.76 -8.88
C LEU A 167 9.12 -10.50 -8.61
N ALA A 168 9.99 -10.79 -9.59
CA ALA A 168 11.43 -10.63 -9.45
C ALA A 168 11.86 -9.17 -9.24
N GLU A 169 11.12 -8.20 -9.77
CA GLU A 169 11.44 -6.77 -9.61
C GLU A 169 10.72 -6.09 -8.45
N LEU A 170 9.72 -6.75 -7.85
CA LEU A 170 8.87 -6.17 -6.83
C LEU A 170 9.65 -5.60 -5.63
N PRO A 171 10.71 -6.26 -5.09
CA PRO A 171 11.52 -5.67 -4.03
C PRO A 171 12.18 -4.34 -4.43
N ALA A 172 12.67 -4.22 -5.67
CA ALA A 172 13.28 -2.99 -6.16
C ALA A 172 12.23 -1.86 -6.33
N VAL A 173 11.03 -2.21 -6.81
CA VAL A 173 9.91 -1.28 -6.93
C VAL A 173 9.46 -0.77 -5.56
N VAL A 174 9.29 -1.66 -4.58
CA VAL A 174 8.97 -1.34 -3.18
C VAL A 174 10.02 -0.39 -2.59
N MET A 175 11.31 -0.68 -2.78
CA MET A 175 12.38 0.18 -2.28
C MET A 175 12.39 1.56 -2.96
N SER A 176 12.16 1.62 -4.27
CA SER A 176 12.06 2.88 -5.01
C SER A 176 10.85 3.71 -4.56
N LEU A 177 9.66 3.09 -4.51
CA LEU A 177 8.42 3.72 -4.07
C LEU A 177 8.37 4.00 -2.56
N GLY A 178 9.29 3.46 -1.77
CA GLY A 178 9.49 3.84 -0.37
C GLY A 178 10.31 5.12 -0.19
N SER A 179 11.03 5.57 -1.23
CA SER A 179 11.88 6.76 -1.15
C SER A 179 11.06 8.05 -1.01
N LEU A 180 11.46 8.94 -0.10
CA LEU A 180 10.82 10.26 0.09
C LEU A 180 10.66 11.05 -1.23
N TRP A 181 11.60 10.87 -2.16
CA TRP A 181 11.72 11.66 -3.39
C TRP A 181 10.93 11.10 -4.57
N GLN A 182 10.52 9.83 -4.51
CA GLN A 182 9.92 9.15 -5.67
C GLN A 182 8.54 9.70 -6.02
N ILE A 183 7.75 10.03 -5.00
CA ILE A 183 6.43 10.62 -5.16
C ILE A 183 6.50 12.07 -4.64
N PRO A 184 6.33 13.08 -5.50
CA PRO A 184 6.47 14.47 -5.07
C PRO A 184 5.37 14.83 -4.06
N THR A 185 5.66 15.83 -3.23
CA THR A 185 4.68 16.37 -2.28
C THR A 185 3.38 16.78 -2.99
N LEU A 186 2.25 16.49 -2.35
CA LEU A 186 0.92 16.93 -2.76
C LEU A 186 0.60 18.34 -2.25
N LYS A 187 1.46 18.90 -1.39
CA LYS A 187 1.30 20.21 -0.77
C LYS A 187 2.59 21.02 -0.90
N ALA A 188 2.60 22.00 -1.80
CA ALA A 188 3.81 22.77 -2.15
C ALA A 188 4.55 23.40 -0.95
N SER A 189 3.84 23.72 0.14
CA SER A 189 4.41 24.32 1.36
C SER A 189 4.83 23.33 2.44
N ARG A 190 4.71 22.01 2.21
CA ARG A 190 5.07 20.97 3.19
C ARG A 190 5.88 19.87 2.51
N PRO A 191 7.19 19.74 2.79
CA PRO A 191 7.99 18.63 2.29
C PRO A 191 7.56 17.31 2.95
N VAL A 192 7.74 16.21 2.22
CA VAL A 192 7.55 14.85 2.77
C VAL A 192 8.76 14.52 3.63
N ILE A 193 8.53 14.23 4.90
CA ILE A 193 9.56 13.87 5.88
C ILE A 193 9.48 12.39 6.28
N HIS A 194 8.36 11.74 6.00
CA HIS A 194 8.11 10.35 6.35
C HIS A 194 7.17 9.69 5.34
N VAL A 195 7.48 8.44 5.00
CA VAL A 195 6.66 7.61 4.10
C VAL A 195 6.27 6.33 4.83
N SER A 196 5.01 5.95 4.68
CA SER A 196 4.57 4.58 4.88
C SER A 196 4.01 4.05 3.58
N MET A 197 4.04 2.74 3.40
CA MET A 197 3.62 2.11 2.17
C MET A 197 2.92 0.80 2.45
N SER A 198 1.75 0.61 1.86
CA SER A 198 1.03 -0.67 1.87
C SER A 198 1.08 -1.26 0.48
N LEU A 199 1.75 -2.41 0.35
CA LEU A 199 1.82 -3.16 -0.90
C LEU A 199 0.66 -4.15 -0.97
N LEU A 200 -0.18 -4.05 -2.00
CA LEU A 200 -1.07 -5.14 -2.35
C LEU A 200 -0.26 -6.23 -3.04
N VAL A 201 -0.02 -7.32 -2.32
CA VAL A 201 0.76 -8.46 -2.82
C VAL A 201 -0.02 -9.12 -3.96
N PRO A 202 0.61 -9.35 -5.14
CA PRO A 202 -0.06 -10.04 -6.24
C PRO A 202 -0.50 -11.45 -5.86
N ALA A 203 -1.67 -11.89 -6.33
CA ALA A 203 -2.22 -13.21 -6.00
C ALA A 203 -1.26 -14.35 -6.36
N VAL A 204 -0.54 -14.21 -7.48
CA VAL A 204 0.45 -15.21 -7.94
C VAL A 204 1.58 -15.45 -6.92
N PHE A 205 1.92 -14.46 -6.08
CA PHE A 205 2.91 -14.64 -5.03
C PHE A 205 2.44 -15.63 -3.97
N VAL A 206 1.17 -15.52 -3.55
CA VAL A 206 0.57 -16.41 -2.55
C VAL A 206 0.51 -17.83 -3.09
N GLU A 207 0.06 -18.01 -4.34
CA GLU A 207 0.06 -19.32 -5.02
C GLU A 207 1.45 -19.97 -5.07
N CYS A 208 2.48 -19.18 -5.41
CA CYS A 208 3.85 -19.65 -5.45
C CYS A 208 4.37 -20.05 -4.06
N ALA A 209 4.05 -19.27 -3.02
CA ALA A 209 4.44 -19.56 -1.65
C ALA A 209 3.77 -20.84 -1.13
N GLU A 210 2.47 -21.02 -1.36
CA GLU A 210 1.73 -22.22 -0.99
C GLU A 210 2.26 -23.46 -1.71
N SER A 211 2.53 -23.34 -3.02
CA SER A 211 3.11 -24.43 -3.81
C SER A 211 4.49 -24.83 -3.30
N ALA A 212 5.33 -23.88 -2.89
CA ALA A 212 6.65 -24.15 -2.34
C ALA A 212 6.57 -24.85 -0.97
N LEU A 213 5.61 -24.48 -0.11
CA LEU A 213 5.40 -25.13 1.18
C LEU A 213 4.97 -26.59 1.03
N LEU A 214 4.10 -26.90 0.06
CA LEU A 214 3.66 -28.28 -0.21
C LEU A 214 4.80 -29.20 -0.70
N VAL A 215 5.81 -28.65 -1.37
CA VAL A 215 6.99 -29.40 -1.84
C VAL A 215 7.98 -29.70 -0.69
N VAL A 216 7.99 -28.88 0.36
CA VAL A 216 8.87 -29.08 1.53
C VAL A 216 8.30 -30.17 2.47
N GLU A 217 6.98 -30.38 2.44
CA GLU A 217 6.29 -31.38 3.26
C GLU A 217 6.16 -32.77 2.61
N SER A 218 6.61 -32.93 1.36
CA SER A 218 6.55 -34.18 0.56
C SER A 218 7.92 -34.83 0.39
#